data_AF-A0A919FGH8-F1
#
_entry.id   AF-A0A919FGH8-F1
#
_cell.length_a   1.000
_cell.length_b   1.000
_cell.length_c   1.000
_cell.angle_alpha   90.00
_cell.angle_beta   90.00
_cell.angle_gamma   90.00
#
_symmetry.space_group_name_H-M   'P 1'
#
loop_
_entity.id
_entity.type
_entity.pdbx_description
1 polymer ?
#
loop_
_entity_poly.entity_id
_entity_poly.type
_entity_poly.pdbx_seq_one_letter_code
_entity_poly.pdbx_strand_id
1 'polypeptide(L)'
;MTPAPEHDATSDPALDSLHGLSVGDALGAQFFVPGTGGHLAARTTPPGPWPWTDDTEMACSVHAAHRERGGIDTFDLTHAFARRHDFDRGYGPAANRMLRLVREGGDAKRLAAGLFDGQGSYGNGAAMRVAPLGAAFAHDPAAAVGPAGDTAVITHTHPQAVAGAVAVAVAAAHAARARTEPTTPAALLTAVRDLTPPGAVRAGIGEAIALLAEPDLRAVARVLGNGSRVSAADTVPYALWCAARRLDDYPGAVRDAIAAGGDVDTTAAITGGIVAARTGTAGIPAGWLAAREPLPGWATPEPGSVATATTDPVAARPLLSPRPQAVPDVLWSEEQWQRVRRGLRPAAMEDKWFSWTAEGTLHLHRSWTGDAVWEVRVAPVRGGGWRPVSALVEERYAGLRAGALDADAFFAAILRLAARGY
;
A
#
# COMPACT_ATOMS: atom_id res chain seq x y z
N MET A 1 -8.48 -15.40 -32.27
CA MET A 1 -7.43 -15.44 -31.23
C MET A 1 -6.37 -14.44 -31.62
N THR A 2 -6.39 -13.26 -31.03
CA THR A 2 -5.25 -12.34 -31.07
C THR A 2 -4.13 -13.02 -30.27
N PRO A 3 -2.88 -13.11 -30.78
CA PRO A 3 -1.78 -13.64 -29.98
C PRO A 3 -1.65 -12.80 -28.70
N ALA A 4 -1.40 -13.47 -27.58
CA ALA A 4 -1.06 -12.77 -26.33
C ALA A 4 0.16 -11.87 -26.58
N PRO A 5 0.20 -10.66 -26.03
CA PRO A 5 1.36 -9.78 -26.17
C PRO A 5 2.62 -10.53 -25.68
N GLU A 6 3.73 -10.40 -26.40
CA GLU A 6 5.02 -10.94 -25.95
C GLU A 6 5.34 -10.35 -24.57
N HIS A 7 5.31 -11.20 -23.55
CA HIS A 7 5.60 -10.78 -22.18
C HIS A 7 7.10 -10.50 -22.06
N ASP A 8 7.44 -9.24 -21.78
CA ASP A 8 8.79 -8.88 -21.35
C ASP A 8 9.03 -9.53 -19.97
N ALA A 9 9.83 -10.60 -19.97
CA ALA A 9 10.22 -11.35 -18.77
C ALA A 9 10.99 -10.49 -17.74
N THR A 10 11.31 -9.23 -18.06
CA THR A 10 11.98 -8.27 -17.18
C THR A 10 11.06 -7.23 -16.54
N SER A 11 9.76 -7.22 -16.90
CA SER A 11 8.80 -6.23 -16.39
C SER A 11 8.39 -6.52 -14.93
N ASP A 12 8.42 -5.48 -14.08
CA ASP A 12 8.00 -5.52 -12.68
C ASP A 12 6.46 -5.55 -12.58
N PRO A 13 5.83 -6.68 -12.19
CA PRO A 13 4.37 -6.79 -12.17
C PRO A 13 3.70 -5.83 -11.19
N ALA A 14 4.39 -5.44 -10.11
CA ALA A 14 3.87 -4.49 -9.13
C ALA A 14 3.79 -3.08 -9.72
N LEU A 15 4.82 -2.67 -10.46
CA LEU A 15 4.82 -1.38 -11.15
C LEU A 15 3.82 -1.36 -12.32
N ASP A 16 3.73 -2.44 -13.09
CA ASP A 16 2.73 -2.57 -14.16
C ASP A 16 1.30 -2.45 -13.59
N SER A 17 1.03 -3.15 -12.49
CA SER A 17 -0.24 -3.06 -11.75
C SER A 17 -0.52 -1.64 -11.26
N LEU A 18 0.47 -0.92 -10.74
CA LEU A 18 0.31 0.47 -10.33
C LEU A 18 -0.05 1.39 -11.51
N HIS A 19 0.60 1.21 -12.67
CA HIS A 19 0.24 1.96 -13.88
C HIS A 19 -1.19 1.65 -14.33
N GLY A 20 -1.57 0.38 -14.36
CA GLY A 20 -2.92 -0.05 -14.72
C GLY A 20 -4.00 0.47 -13.78
N LEU A 21 -3.74 0.44 -12.48
CA LEU A 21 -4.61 1.02 -11.46
C LEU A 21 -4.78 2.51 -11.70
N SER A 22 -3.68 3.25 -11.89
CA SER A 22 -3.72 4.70 -12.04
C SER A 22 -4.46 5.18 -13.28
N VAL A 23 -4.38 4.42 -14.39
CA VAL A 23 -5.14 4.73 -15.60
C VAL A 23 -6.62 4.39 -15.42
N GLY A 24 -6.95 3.30 -14.71
CA GLY A 24 -8.32 2.91 -14.38
C GLY A 24 -9.01 3.96 -13.53
N ASP A 25 -8.38 4.36 -12.43
CA ASP A 25 -8.76 5.48 -11.56
C ASP A 25 -9.00 6.75 -12.41
N ALA A 26 -7.95 7.28 -13.03
CA ALA A 26 -8.02 8.60 -13.67
C ALA A 26 -9.07 8.67 -14.78
N LEU A 27 -9.23 7.60 -15.56
CA LEU A 27 -10.26 7.51 -16.60
C LEU A 27 -11.66 7.35 -15.98
N GLY A 28 -11.82 6.52 -14.94
CA GLY A 28 -13.08 6.35 -14.23
C GLY A 28 -13.56 7.67 -13.63
N ALA A 29 -12.66 8.41 -12.99
CA ALA A 29 -12.95 9.72 -12.39
C ALA A 29 -13.47 10.74 -13.42
N GLN A 30 -13.10 10.63 -14.70
CA GLN A 30 -13.62 11.52 -15.74
C GLN A 30 -15.14 11.39 -15.90
N PHE A 31 -15.75 10.26 -15.52
CA PHE A 31 -17.20 10.06 -15.66
C PHE A 31 -18.02 10.65 -14.51
N PHE A 32 -17.37 11.26 -13.52
CA PHE A 32 -18.02 12.19 -12.58
C PHE A 32 -18.04 13.63 -13.07
N VAL A 33 -17.21 13.96 -14.08
CA VAL A 33 -17.12 15.32 -14.64
C VAL A 33 -18.32 15.59 -15.55
N PRO A 34 -19.07 16.69 -15.34
CA PRO A 34 -20.18 17.04 -16.23
C PRO A 34 -19.75 17.15 -17.70
N GLY A 35 -20.53 16.53 -18.60
CA GLY A 35 -20.29 16.59 -20.05
C GLY A 35 -19.45 15.45 -20.63
N THR A 36 -18.83 14.61 -19.81
CA THR A 36 -18.02 13.48 -20.31
C THR A 36 -18.82 12.20 -20.58
N GLY A 37 -20.06 12.09 -20.06
CA GLY A 37 -20.88 10.89 -20.16
C GLY A 37 -21.16 10.40 -21.59
N GLY A 38 -21.14 11.29 -22.58
CA GLY A 38 -21.28 10.93 -24.00
C GLY A 38 -20.14 10.03 -24.51
N HIS A 39 -18.94 10.14 -23.93
CA HIS A 39 -17.80 9.32 -24.31
C HIS A 39 -18.01 7.83 -24.00
N LEU A 40 -18.75 7.50 -22.93
CA LEU A 40 -19.06 6.14 -22.56
C LEU A 40 -19.93 5.46 -23.63
N ALA A 41 -21.01 6.12 -24.04
CA ALA A 41 -21.91 5.62 -25.09
C ALA A 41 -21.22 5.53 -26.45
N ALA A 42 -20.37 6.51 -26.77
CA ALA A 42 -19.59 6.54 -28.02
C ALA A 42 -18.36 5.61 -28.01
N ARG A 43 -18.06 4.94 -26.88
CA ARG A 43 -16.84 4.13 -26.66
C ARG A 43 -15.54 4.88 -26.98
N THR A 44 -15.54 6.19 -26.77
CA THR A 44 -14.36 7.06 -26.87
C THR A 44 -13.87 7.40 -25.46
N THR A 45 -12.76 8.12 -25.34
CA THR A 45 -12.27 8.64 -24.06
C THR A 45 -12.38 10.16 -24.01
N PRO A 46 -12.64 10.74 -22.83
CA PRO A 46 -12.58 12.19 -22.64
C PRO A 46 -11.20 12.76 -22.99
N PRO A 47 -11.09 14.04 -23.38
CA PRO A 47 -9.78 14.67 -23.56
C PRO A 47 -8.98 14.68 -22.24
N GLY A 48 -7.66 14.51 -22.32
CA GLY A 48 -6.77 14.64 -21.18
C GLY A 48 -6.39 16.11 -20.87
N PRO A 49 -5.64 16.36 -19.79
CA PRO A 49 -5.13 15.36 -18.86
C PRO A 49 -6.23 14.83 -17.91
N TRP A 50 -6.09 13.57 -17.48
CA TRP A 50 -6.96 12.93 -16.49
C TRP A 50 -6.22 12.89 -15.14
N PRO A 51 -6.61 13.71 -14.16
CA PRO A 51 -6.10 13.61 -12.80
C PRO A 51 -6.51 12.27 -12.17
N TRP A 52 -5.61 11.67 -11.40
CA TRP A 52 -5.92 10.51 -10.56
C TRP A 52 -6.45 10.95 -9.17
N THR A 53 -7.13 10.06 -8.45
CA THR A 53 -7.79 10.32 -7.16
C THR A 53 -7.02 9.73 -5.97
N ASP A 54 -7.66 9.64 -4.80
CA ASP A 54 -7.11 8.99 -3.62
C ASP A 54 -6.77 7.51 -3.84
N ASP A 55 -7.45 6.83 -4.75
CA ASP A 55 -7.12 5.47 -5.20
C ASP A 55 -5.65 5.36 -5.59
N THR A 56 -5.20 6.18 -6.54
CA THR A 56 -3.80 6.19 -6.99
C THR A 56 -2.85 6.75 -5.94
N GLU A 57 -3.21 7.80 -5.20
CA GLU A 57 -2.33 8.37 -4.17
C GLU A 57 -1.99 7.33 -3.08
N MET A 58 -3.01 6.61 -2.62
CA MET A 58 -2.85 5.54 -1.65
C MET A 58 -2.16 4.32 -2.26
N ALA A 59 -2.48 3.94 -3.51
CA ALA A 59 -1.78 2.84 -4.20
C ALA A 59 -0.29 3.11 -4.37
N CYS A 60 0.08 4.34 -4.77
CA CYS A 60 1.47 4.78 -4.84
C CYS A 60 2.16 4.67 -3.48
N SER A 61 1.45 4.97 -2.40
CA SER A 61 1.99 4.88 -1.04
C SER A 61 2.21 3.44 -0.59
N VAL A 62 1.28 2.54 -0.91
CA VAL A 62 1.42 1.09 -0.65
C VAL A 62 2.58 0.51 -1.46
N HIS A 63 2.64 0.81 -2.76
CA HIS A 63 3.73 0.35 -3.62
C HIS A 63 5.10 0.85 -3.13
N ALA A 64 5.22 2.14 -2.81
CA ALA A 64 6.46 2.71 -2.29
C ALA A 64 6.88 2.07 -0.95
N ALA A 65 5.93 1.85 -0.02
CA ALA A 65 6.22 1.24 1.28
C ALA A 65 6.70 -0.21 1.14
N HIS A 66 6.07 -0.99 0.28
CA HIS A 66 6.53 -2.36 0.00
C HIS A 66 7.89 -2.36 -0.68
N ARG A 67 8.09 -1.52 -1.70
CA ARG A 67 9.32 -1.49 -2.48
C ARG A 67 10.54 -1.06 -1.65
N GLU A 68 10.39 -0.06 -0.79
CA GLU A 68 11.52 0.46 0.01
C GLU A 68 11.99 -0.53 1.10
N ARG A 69 11.14 -1.45 1.58
CA ARG A 69 11.45 -2.42 2.67
C ARG A 69 11.46 -3.89 2.25
N GLY A 70 10.84 -4.25 1.14
CA GLY A 70 10.47 -5.64 0.80
C GLY A 70 9.29 -6.17 1.62
N GLY A 71 8.57 -5.32 2.35
CA GLY A 71 7.48 -5.69 3.28
C GLY A 71 6.68 -4.47 3.72
N ILE A 72 5.61 -4.68 4.48
CA ILE A 72 4.77 -3.59 5.00
C ILE A 72 5.13 -3.32 6.46
N ASP A 73 5.52 -2.08 6.75
CA ASP A 73 5.56 -1.54 8.12
C ASP A 73 4.33 -0.66 8.32
N THR A 74 3.47 -1.02 9.28
CA THR A 74 2.16 -0.38 9.41
C THR A 74 2.27 1.04 9.95
N PHE A 75 3.27 1.30 10.79
CA PHE A 75 3.55 2.64 11.31
C PHE A 75 3.99 3.57 10.18
N ASP A 76 4.96 3.15 9.38
CA ASP A 76 5.47 3.92 8.25
C ASP A 76 4.37 4.18 7.22
N LEU A 77 3.62 3.15 6.82
CA LEU A 77 2.58 3.30 5.81
C LEU A 77 1.48 4.26 6.28
N THR A 78 1.07 4.19 7.55
CA THR A 78 0.04 5.09 8.09
C THR A 78 0.49 6.54 8.05
N HIS A 79 1.74 6.81 8.44
CA HIS A 79 2.29 8.16 8.40
C HIS A 79 2.63 8.62 6.98
N ALA A 80 2.96 7.70 6.07
CA ALA A 80 3.10 7.99 4.66
C ALA A 80 1.77 8.45 4.04
N PHE A 81 0.64 7.78 4.37
CA PHE A 81 -0.69 8.26 4.00
C PHE A 81 -0.96 9.64 4.56
N ALA A 82 -0.76 9.86 5.87
CA ALA A 82 -1.02 11.16 6.49
C ALA A 82 -0.16 12.30 5.92
N ARG A 83 1.11 12.01 5.59
CA ARG A 83 2.05 12.96 5.00
C ARG A 83 1.69 13.32 3.56
N ARG A 84 1.28 12.34 2.76
CA ARG A 84 0.97 12.51 1.33
C ARG A 84 -0.46 12.96 1.08
N HIS A 85 -1.34 12.79 2.07
CA HIS A 85 -2.76 13.15 2.02
C HIS A 85 -3.00 14.55 1.43
N ASP A 86 -3.45 14.54 0.18
CA ASP A 86 -3.99 15.69 -0.52
C ASP A 86 -5.54 15.69 -0.40
N PHE A 87 -6.08 16.73 0.23
CA PHE A 87 -7.50 16.83 0.52
C PHE A 87 -8.37 16.89 -0.75
N ASP A 88 -7.82 17.39 -1.86
CA ASP A 88 -8.54 17.61 -3.10
C ASP A 88 -8.61 16.34 -3.99
N ARG A 89 -8.04 15.22 -3.55
CA ARG A 89 -7.98 13.96 -4.31
C ARG A 89 -9.20 13.05 -4.20
N GLY A 90 -10.25 13.43 -3.47
CA GLY A 90 -11.51 12.66 -3.44
C GLY A 90 -11.73 11.79 -2.20
N TYR A 91 -10.81 11.82 -1.23
CA TYR A 91 -10.92 11.07 0.02
C TYR A 91 -12.28 11.19 0.71
N GLY A 92 -12.80 10.06 1.21
CA GLY A 92 -13.98 10.04 2.06
C GLY A 92 -13.83 10.90 3.34
N PRO A 93 -14.90 11.52 3.88
CA PRO A 93 -14.81 12.45 5.01
C PRO A 93 -14.13 11.88 6.27
N ALA A 94 -14.38 10.59 6.56
CA ALA A 94 -13.76 9.90 7.70
C ALA A 94 -12.24 9.73 7.52
N ALA A 95 -11.80 9.34 6.31
CA ALA A 95 -10.38 9.22 5.98
C ALA A 95 -9.68 10.58 6.03
N ASN A 96 -10.30 11.60 5.43
CA ASN A 96 -9.84 13.00 5.49
C ASN A 96 -9.59 13.46 6.93
N ARG A 97 -10.56 13.24 7.83
CA ARG A 97 -10.43 13.62 9.25
C ARG A 97 -9.32 12.83 9.94
N MET A 98 -9.26 11.51 9.72
CA MET A 98 -8.28 10.64 10.37
C MET A 98 -6.85 10.99 9.95
N LEU A 99 -6.56 11.08 8.65
CA LEU A 99 -5.22 11.34 8.14
C LEU A 99 -4.71 12.72 8.58
N ARG A 100 -5.59 13.73 8.62
CA ARG A 100 -5.27 15.04 9.22
C ARG A 100 -4.88 14.91 10.69
N LEU A 101 -5.65 14.19 11.50
CA LEU A 101 -5.36 14.02 12.94
C LEU A 101 -4.06 13.24 13.19
N VAL A 102 -3.75 12.23 12.36
CA VAL A 102 -2.45 11.53 12.41
C VAL A 102 -1.31 12.50 12.09
N ARG A 103 -1.46 13.32 11.04
CA ARG A 103 -0.47 14.36 10.68
C ARG A 103 -0.27 15.40 11.79
N GLU A 104 -1.28 15.66 12.61
CA GLU A 104 -1.23 16.57 13.75
C GLU A 104 -0.68 15.92 15.05
N GLY A 105 -0.20 14.68 15.00
CA GLY A 105 0.40 13.98 16.14
C GLY A 105 -0.54 13.03 16.87
N GLY A 106 -1.71 12.73 16.31
CA GLY A 106 -2.66 11.78 16.89
C GLY A 106 -2.18 10.33 16.79
N ASP A 107 -2.53 9.50 17.77
CA ASP A 107 -2.27 8.07 17.76
C ASP A 107 -3.09 7.38 16.66
N ALA A 108 -2.39 6.98 15.59
CA ALA A 108 -2.99 6.34 14.42
C ALA A 108 -3.78 5.07 14.75
N LYS A 109 -3.26 4.19 15.62
CA LYS A 109 -3.92 2.92 15.97
C LYS A 109 -5.23 3.19 16.71
N ARG A 110 -5.20 4.13 17.65
CA ARG A 110 -6.40 4.57 18.37
C ARG A 110 -7.41 5.29 17.46
N LEU A 111 -6.94 6.12 16.53
CA LEU A 111 -7.81 6.82 15.59
C LEU A 111 -8.51 5.86 14.64
N ALA A 112 -7.79 4.88 14.08
CA ALA A 112 -8.35 3.82 13.24
C ALA A 112 -9.39 3.00 14.01
N ALA A 113 -9.04 2.56 15.22
CA ALA A 113 -9.93 1.78 16.07
C ALA A 113 -11.17 2.54 16.54
N GLY A 114 -11.11 3.88 16.59
CA GLY A 114 -12.24 4.73 16.98
C GLY A 114 -13.20 5.09 15.83
N LEU A 115 -12.90 4.72 14.58
CA LEU A 115 -13.77 5.02 13.45
C LEU A 115 -15.12 4.29 13.58
N PHE A 116 -16.21 5.01 13.26
CA PHE A 116 -17.59 4.50 13.29
C PHE A 116 -17.95 3.84 14.64
N ASP A 117 -17.71 4.55 15.74
CA ASP A 117 -17.98 4.09 17.12
C ASP A 117 -17.36 2.72 17.43
N GLY A 118 -16.17 2.46 16.86
CA GLY A 118 -15.43 1.23 17.08
C GLY A 118 -15.79 0.08 16.14
N GLN A 119 -16.77 0.25 15.25
CA GLN A 119 -17.13 -0.77 14.26
C GLN A 119 -16.12 -0.87 13.13
N GLY A 120 -15.37 0.21 12.86
CA GLY A 120 -14.43 0.29 11.75
C GLY A 120 -15.09 0.59 10.42
N SER A 121 -14.31 1.14 9.48
CA SER A 121 -14.77 1.38 8.11
C SER A 121 -14.90 0.06 7.35
N TYR A 122 -16.09 -0.24 6.81
CA TYR A 122 -16.31 -1.35 5.87
C TYR A 122 -16.09 -0.94 4.40
N GLY A 123 -15.62 0.28 4.18
CA GLY A 123 -15.40 0.87 2.86
C GLY A 123 -14.47 0.09 1.95
N ASN A 124 -14.52 0.40 0.66
CA ASN A 124 -13.64 -0.17 -0.37
C ASN A 124 -12.24 0.46 -0.43
N GLY A 125 -11.97 1.52 0.36
CA GLY A 125 -10.69 2.25 0.32
C GLY A 125 -9.44 1.44 0.71
N ALA A 126 -9.61 0.30 1.39
CA ALA A 126 -8.52 -0.65 1.59
C ALA A 126 -8.25 -1.52 0.34
N ALA A 127 -9.29 -1.85 -0.42
CA ALA A 127 -9.22 -2.69 -1.62
C ALA A 127 -8.72 -1.91 -2.84
N MET A 128 -9.08 -0.62 -2.94
CA MET A 128 -8.76 0.21 -4.11
C MET A 128 -7.26 0.38 -4.36
N ARG A 129 -6.43 0.24 -3.32
CA ARG A 129 -5.00 0.59 -3.33
C ARG A 129 -4.04 -0.59 -3.36
N VAL A 130 -4.52 -1.83 -3.29
CA VAL A 130 -3.69 -2.99 -2.90
C VAL A 130 -3.31 -3.93 -4.05
N ALA A 131 -3.87 -3.74 -5.25
CA ALA A 131 -3.50 -4.54 -6.42
C ALA A 131 -1.98 -4.52 -6.73
N PRO A 132 -1.27 -3.38 -6.63
CA PRO A 132 0.18 -3.34 -6.85
C PRO A 132 0.97 -4.18 -5.85
N LEU A 133 0.56 -4.16 -4.57
CA LEU A 133 1.15 -5.01 -3.54
C LEU A 133 0.96 -6.48 -3.88
N GLY A 134 -0.27 -6.87 -4.23
CA GLY A 134 -0.59 -8.25 -4.59
C GLY A 134 0.24 -8.79 -5.75
N ALA A 135 0.42 -7.99 -6.81
CA ALA A 135 1.19 -8.38 -7.98
C ALA A 135 2.67 -8.72 -7.68
N ALA A 136 3.25 -8.22 -6.59
CA ALA A 136 4.60 -8.59 -6.15
C ALA A 136 4.70 -10.05 -5.65
N PHE A 137 3.57 -10.70 -5.34
CA PHE A 137 3.50 -12.06 -4.80
C PHE A 137 3.14 -13.10 -5.86
N ALA A 138 3.49 -12.87 -7.13
CA ALA A 138 3.22 -13.82 -8.23
C ALA A 138 3.77 -15.24 -7.95
N HIS A 139 4.91 -15.33 -7.26
CA HIS A 139 5.53 -16.61 -6.91
C HIS A 139 4.78 -17.37 -5.80
N ASP A 140 4.05 -16.68 -4.93
CA ASP A 140 3.23 -17.29 -3.88
C ASP A 140 2.02 -16.38 -3.56
N PRO A 141 0.90 -16.53 -4.29
CA PRO A 141 -0.29 -15.71 -4.06
C PRO A 141 -0.85 -15.77 -2.64
N ALA A 142 -0.63 -16.87 -1.91
CA ALA A 142 -1.09 -16.99 -0.53
C ALA A 142 -0.29 -16.07 0.42
N ALA A 143 0.97 -15.79 0.12
CA ALA A 143 1.80 -14.86 0.89
C ALA A 143 1.31 -13.41 0.82
N ALA A 144 0.45 -13.05 -0.14
CA ALA A 144 -0.16 -11.71 -0.22
C ALA A 144 -1.19 -11.44 0.89
N VAL A 145 -1.77 -12.48 1.50
CA VAL A 145 -2.90 -12.35 2.45
C VAL A 145 -2.53 -11.52 3.67
N GLY A 146 -1.39 -11.82 4.31
CA GLY A 146 -0.93 -11.10 5.51
C GLY A 146 -0.67 -9.61 5.24
N PRO A 147 0.24 -9.27 4.30
CA PRO A 147 0.52 -7.89 3.94
C PRO A 147 -0.72 -7.11 3.48
N ALA A 148 -1.64 -7.72 2.72
CA ALA A 148 -2.89 -7.07 2.34
C ALA A 148 -3.74 -6.72 3.56
N GLY A 149 -3.85 -7.63 4.53
CA GLY A 149 -4.51 -7.38 5.81
C GLY A 149 -3.87 -6.24 6.61
N ASP A 150 -2.54 -6.23 6.70
CA ASP A 150 -1.77 -5.20 7.39
C ASP A 150 -2.00 -3.81 6.78
N THR A 151 -2.04 -3.72 5.45
CA THR A 151 -2.39 -2.45 4.78
C THR A 151 -3.83 -2.04 5.05
N ALA A 152 -4.78 -2.96 5.26
CA ALA A 152 -6.19 -2.61 5.44
C ALA A 152 -6.44 -2.02 6.84
N VAL A 153 -6.00 -2.73 7.89
CA VAL A 153 -6.37 -2.44 9.29
C VAL A 153 -5.92 -1.06 9.79
N ILE A 154 -4.92 -0.45 9.16
CA ILE A 154 -4.46 0.90 9.50
C ILE A 154 -5.45 2.02 9.14
N THR A 155 -6.50 1.72 8.38
CA THR A 155 -7.56 2.69 8.02
C THR A 155 -8.97 2.08 8.06
N HIS A 156 -9.07 0.77 7.86
CA HIS A 156 -10.30 0.02 7.72
C HIS A 156 -10.22 -1.23 8.60
N THR A 157 -10.61 -1.09 9.87
CA THR A 157 -10.55 -2.18 10.87
C THR A 157 -11.71 -3.19 10.73
N HIS A 158 -12.72 -2.90 9.90
CA HIS A 158 -13.86 -3.80 9.72
C HIS A 158 -13.48 -5.04 8.89
N PRO A 159 -13.89 -6.27 9.30
CA PRO A 159 -13.49 -7.51 8.62
C PRO A 159 -13.83 -7.57 7.12
N GLN A 160 -14.93 -6.95 6.68
CA GLN A 160 -15.29 -6.91 5.25
C GLN A 160 -14.32 -6.08 4.42
N ALA A 161 -13.78 -4.98 4.95
CA ALA A 161 -12.82 -4.17 4.22
C ALA A 161 -11.47 -4.90 4.12
N VAL A 162 -11.05 -5.59 5.19
CA VAL A 162 -9.89 -6.48 5.19
C VAL A 162 -10.06 -7.59 4.15
N ALA A 163 -11.23 -8.25 4.13
CA ALA A 163 -11.52 -9.29 3.14
C ALA A 163 -11.47 -8.76 1.70
N GLY A 164 -11.96 -7.54 1.47
CA GLY A 164 -11.87 -6.87 0.17
C GLY A 164 -10.43 -6.64 -0.28
N ALA A 165 -9.58 -6.13 0.63
CA ALA A 165 -8.16 -5.92 0.34
C ALA A 165 -7.43 -7.24 0.04
N VAL A 166 -7.67 -8.28 0.83
CA VAL A 166 -7.11 -9.62 0.59
C VAL A 166 -7.54 -10.15 -0.78
N ALA A 167 -8.83 -10.06 -1.10
CA ALA A 167 -9.34 -10.55 -2.38
C ALA A 167 -8.70 -9.85 -3.59
N VAL A 168 -8.55 -8.53 -3.54
CA VAL A 168 -7.89 -7.77 -4.63
C VAL A 168 -6.41 -8.08 -4.74
N ALA A 169 -5.69 -8.17 -3.61
CA ALA A 169 -4.27 -8.49 -3.61
C ALA A 169 -4.00 -9.90 -4.18
N VAL A 170 -4.78 -10.89 -3.73
CA VAL A 170 -4.68 -12.28 -4.22
C VAL A 170 -5.02 -12.36 -5.71
N ALA A 171 -6.03 -11.62 -6.18
CA ALA A 171 -6.38 -11.57 -7.59
C ALA A 171 -5.24 -11.01 -8.45
N ALA A 172 -4.60 -9.92 -8.00
CA ALA A 172 -3.45 -9.34 -8.69
C ALA A 172 -2.23 -10.28 -8.68
N ALA A 173 -1.99 -11.00 -7.57
CA ALA A 173 -0.93 -12.00 -7.47
C ALA A 173 -1.14 -13.15 -8.50
N HIS A 174 -2.35 -13.68 -8.58
CA HIS A 174 -2.69 -14.71 -9.57
C HIS A 174 -2.67 -14.19 -11.01
N ALA A 175 -3.09 -12.95 -11.25
CA ALA A 175 -3.02 -12.32 -12.57
C ALA A 175 -1.56 -12.17 -13.04
N ALA A 176 -0.66 -11.75 -12.15
CA ALA A 176 0.78 -11.68 -12.40
C ALA A 176 1.38 -13.07 -12.64
N ARG A 177 1.07 -14.06 -11.79
CA ARG A 177 1.49 -15.45 -11.98
C ARG A 177 1.04 -16.00 -13.33
N ALA A 178 -0.13 -15.56 -13.79
CA ALA A 178 -0.68 -16.09 -15.02
C ALA A 178 0.22 -15.80 -16.24
N ARG A 179 1.07 -14.75 -16.21
CA ARG A 179 2.07 -14.47 -17.26
C ARG A 179 2.88 -15.71 -17.66
N THR A 180 3.15 -16.59 -16.69
CA THR A 180 3.85 -17.87 -16.92
C THR A 180 2.93 -19.09 -16.76
N GLU A 181 1.84 -18.98 -16.00
CA GLU A 181 0.91 -20.08 -15.71
C GLU A 181 -0.54 -19.73 -16.10
N PRO A 182 -0.97 -19.95 -17.36
CA PRO A 182 -2.29 -19.54 -17.82
C PRO A 182 -3.44 -20.00 -16.91
N THR A 183 -4.42 -19.11 -16.71
CA THR A 183 -5.60 -19.37 -15.88
C THR A 183 -6.89 -19.10 -16.65
N THR A 184 -8.00 -19.65 -16.17
CA THR A 184 -9.35 -19.34 -16.67
C THR A 184 -10.05 -18.38 -15.71
N PRO A 185 -11.09 -17.64 -16.15
CA PRO A 185 -11.83 -16.74 -15.27
C PRO A 185 -12.38 -17.45 -14.01
N ALA A 186 -12.92 -18.65 -14.19
CA ALA A 186 -13.46 -19.46 -13.09
C ALA A 186 -12.37 -19.95 -12.12
N ALA A 187 -11.22 -20.38 -12.65
CA ALA A 187 -10.09 -20.82 -11.83
C ALA A 187 -9.50 -19.65 -11.02
N LEU A 188 -9.32 -18.48 -11.65
CA LEU A 188 -8.85 -17.26 -10.98
C LEU A 188 -9.78 -16.88 -9.82
N LEU A 189 -11.09 -16.72 -10.08
CA LEU A 189 -12.04 -16.33 -9.04
C LEU A 189 -12.18 -17.37 -7.92
N THR A 190 -12.07 -18.67 -8.24
CA THR A 190 -12.08 -19.74 -7.24
C THR A 190 -10.86 -19.62 -6.32
N ALA A 191 -9.65 -19.45 -6.86
CA ALA A 191 -8.44 -19.29 -6.07
C ALA A 191 -8.52 -18.05 -5.17
N VAL A 192 -9.04 -16.93 -5.69
CA VAL A 192 -9.27 -15.70 -4.90
C VAL A 192 -10.27 -15.95 -3.77
N ARG A 193 -11.41 -16.59 -4.05
CA ARG A 193 -12.44 -16.91 -3.07
C ARG A 193 -11.92 -17.79 -1.93
N ASP A 194 -11.03 -18.73 -2.24
CA ASP A 194 -10.54 -19.72 -1.26
C ASP A 194 -9.55 -19.09 -0.27
N LEU A 195 -8.83 -18.03 -0.68
CA LEU A 195 -7.94 -17.24 0.18
C LEU A 195 -8.61 -16.00 0.80
N THR A 196 -9.83 -15.65 0.37
CA THR A 196 -10.58 -14.52 0.94
C THR A 196 -11.20 -14.92 2.29
N PRO A 197 -11.04 -14.11 3.35
CA PRO A 197 -11.69 -14.35 4.65
C PRO A 197 -13.22 -14.53 4.53
N PRO A 198 -13.85 -15.39 5.36
CA PRO A 198 -15.31 -15.57 5.35
C PRO A 198 -16.06 -14.26 5.52
N GLY A 199 -17.12 -14.05 4.73
CA GLY A 199 -17.89 -12.81 4.76
C GLY A 199 -18.67 -12.52 3.48
N ALA A 200 -19.30 -11.35 3.43
CA ALA A 200 -20.07 -10.90 2.28
C ALA A 200 -19.20 -10.75 1.02
N VAL A 201 -17.95 -10.29 1.14
CA VAL A 201 -17.00 -10.25 0.01
C VAL A 201 -16.79 -11.65 -0.57
N ARG A 202 -16.47 -12.65 0.26
CA ARG A 202 -16.26 -14.03 -0.17
C ARG A 202 -17.50 -14.63 -0.82
N ALA A 203 -18.68 -14.37 -0.26
CA ALA A 203 -19.96 -14.82 -0.83
C ALA A 203 -20.20 -14.17 -2.21
N GLY A 204 -19.96 -12.86 -2.33
CA GLY A 204 -20.05 -12.14 -3.59
C GLY A 204 -19.10 -12.66 -4.67
N ILE A 205 -17.89 -13.11 -4.31
CA ILE A 205 -17.00 -13.78 -5.27
C ILE A 205 -17.60 -15.11 -5.75
N GLY A 206 -18.31 -15.83 -4.87
CA GLY A 206 -19.10 -17.01 -5.25
C GLY A 206 -20.17 -16.68 -6.30
N GLU A 207 -20.93 -15.61 -6.10
CA GLU A 207 -21.91 -15.11 -7.08
C GLU A 207 -21.23 -14.66 -8.38
N ALA A 208 -20.06 -14.01 -8.29
CA ALA A 208 -19.29 -13.62 -9.47
C ALA A 208 -18.91 -14.83 -10.33
N ILE A 209 -18.51 -15.94 -9.73
CA ILE A 209 -18.23 -17.19 -10.45
C ILE A 209 -19.48 -17.68 -11.19
N ALA A 210 -20.65 -17.67 -10.54
CA ALA A 210 -21.91 -18.08 -11.14
C ALA A 210 -22.35 -17.19 -12.31
N LEU A 211 -21.97 -15.91 -12.27
CA LEU A 211 -22.32 -14.90 -13.28
C LEU A 211 -21.31 -14.75 -14.42
N LEU A 212 -20.27 -15.59 -14.52
CA LEU A 212 -19.25 -15.45 -15.57
C LEU A 212 -19.83 -15.53 -17.00
N ALA A 213 -20.93 -16.25 -17.18
CA ALA A 213 -21.61 -16.40 -18.47
C ALA A 213 -22.60 -15.27 -18.79
N GLU A 214 -22.95 -14.41 -17.82
CA GLU A 214 -23.95 -13.35 -18.00
C GLU A 214 -23.34 -12.15 -18.75
N PRO A 215 -23.79 -11.80 -19.97
CA PRO A 215 -23.22 -10.67 -20.72
C PRO A 215 -23.73 -9.29 -20.27
N ASP A 216 -24.88 -9.17 -19.61
CA ASP A 216 -25.44 -7.87 -19.20
C ASP A 216 -24.75 -7.34 -17.93
N LEU A 217 -23.85 -6.36 -18.13
CA LEU A 217 -23.13 -5.67 -17.06
C LEU A 217 -24.06 -5.10 -15.99
N ARG A 218 -25.23 -4.58 -16.37
CA ARG A 218 -26.21 -4.02 -15.41
C ARG A 218 -26.93 -5.11 -14.63
N ALA A 219 -27.14 -6.30 -15.21
CA ALA A 219 -27.67 -7.45 -14.48
C ALA A 219 -26.66 -7.94 -13.45
N VAL A 220 -25.39 -8.04 -13.82
CA VAL A 220 -24.32 -8.45 -12.93
C VAL A 220 -24.12 -7.44 -11.79
N ALA A 221 -24.06 -6.15 -12.10
CA ALA A 221 -23.93 -5.09 -11.11
C ALA A 221 -25.11 -5.04 -10.11
N ARG A 222 -26.33 -5.43 -10.53
CA ARG A 222 -27.47 -5.55 -9.62
C ARG A 222 -27.29 -6.63 -8.55
N VAL A 223 -26.51 -7.68 -8.85
CA VAL A 223 -26.25 -8.79 -7.92
C VAL A 223 -24.97 -8.55 -7.12
N LEU A 224 -23.89 -8.18 -7.80
CA LEU A 224 -22.56 -8.04 -7.20
C LEU A 224 -22.32 -6.67 -6.55
N GLY A 225 -23.15 -5.68 -6.87
CA GLY A 225 -22.89 -4.27 -6.60
C GLY A 225 -22.06 -3.62 -7.71
N ASN A 226 -21.91 -2.30 -7.61
CA ASN A 226 -21.06 -1.48 -8.48
C ASN A 226 -20.32 -0.38 -7.68
N GLY A 227 -20.17 -0.61 -6.38
CA GLY A 227 -19.55 0.31 -5.43
C GLY A 227 -20.40 1.51 -5.04
N SER A 228 -21.62 1.68 -5.53
CA SER A 228 -22.51 2.80 -5.14
C SER A 228 -22.78 2.91 -3.63
N ARG A 229 -22.57 1.83 -2.86
CA ARG A 229 -22.63 1.84 -1.38
C ARG A 229 -21.28 2.10 -0.70
N VAL A 230 -20.24 2.41 -1.48
CA VAL A 230 -18.85 2.68 -1.05
C VAL A 230 -18.37 1.63 -0.05
N SER A 231 -18.65 0.35 -0.33
CA SER A 231 -18.34 -0.78 0.56
C SER A 231 -17.54 -1.84 -0.18
N ALA A 232 -16.65 -2.52 0.54
CA ALA A 232 -15.87 -3.60 -0.06
C ALA A 232 -16.76 -4.69 -0.68
N ALA A 233 -17.85 -5.07 0.00
CA ALA A 233 -18.78 -6.10 -0.46
C ALA A 233 -19.60 -5.69 -1.69
N ASP A 234 -19.82 -4.39 -1.90
CA ASP A 234 -20.56 -3.84 -3.06
C ASP A 234 -19.63 -3.51 -4.25
N THR A 235 -18.31 -3.55 -4.05
CA THR A 235 -17.31 -3.10 -5.04
C THR A 235 -16.48 -4.25 -5.57
N VAL A 236 -15.87 -5.01 -4.65
CA VAL A 236 -14.82 -5.98 -4.97
C VAL A 236 -15.33 -7.13 -5.84
N PRO A 237 -16.49 -7.76 -5.58
CA PRO A 237 -16.97 -8.85 -6.43
C PRO A 237 -17.15 -8.45 -7.90
N TYR A 238 -17.71 -7.26 -8.17
CA TYR A 238 -17.89 -6.76 -9.53
C TYR A 238 -16.57 -6.43 -10.23
N ALA A 239 -15.63 -5.76 -9.52
CA ALA A 239 -14.33 -5.44 -10.07
C ALA A 239 -13.50 -6.71 -10.40
N LEU A 240 -13.57 -7.74 -9.54
CA LEU A 240 -12.95 -9.04 -9.76
C LEU A 240 -13.59 -9.77 -10.95
N TRP A 241 -14.91 -9.71 -11.08
CA TRP A 241 -15.63 -10.29 -12.22
C TRP A 241 -15.20 -9.66 -13.55
N CYS A 242 -15.10 -8.32 -13.60
CA CYS A 242 -14.63 -7.59 -14.78
C CYS A 242 -13.20 -8.02 -15.14
N ALA A 243 -12.30 -8.03 -14.16
CA ALA A 243 -10.90 -8.42 -14.36
C ALA A 243 -10.78 -9.86 -14.84
N ALA A 244 -11.47 -10.81 -14.21
CA ALA A 244 -11.38 -12.22 -14.55
C ALA A 244 -11.85 -12.53 -15.98
N ARG A 245 -12.93 -11.88 -16.43
CA ARG A 245 -13.45 -12.06 -17.81
C ARG A 245 -12.58 -11.45 -18.89
N ARG A 246 -11.78 -10.44 -18.54
CA ARG A 246 -11.01 -9.60 -19.46
C ARG A 246 -9.52 -9.58 -19.10
N LEU A 247 -9.01 -10.68 -18.55
CA LEU A 247 -7.68 -10.73 -17.96
C LEU A 247 -6.55 -10.41 -18.99
N ASP A 248 -6.80 -10.67 -20.27
CA ASP A 248 -5.88 -10.34 -21.37
C ASP A 248 -6.31 -9.09 -22.19
N ASP A 249 -7.33 -8.35 -21.75
CA ASP A 249 -7.94 -7.21 -22.46
C ASP A 249 -8.15 -6.02 -21.50
N TYR A 250 -7.06 -5.33 -21.16
CA TYR A 250 -7.09 -4.16 -20.26
C TYR A 250 -8.12 -3.09 -20.69
N PRO A 251 -8.19 -2.66 -21.97
CA PRO A 251 -9.16 -1.64 -22.37
C PRO A 251 -10.61 -2.12 -22.30
N GLY A 252 -10.87 -3.41 -22.50
CA GLY A 252 -12.19 -4.01 -22.30
C GLY A 252 -12.56 -4.07 -20.83
N ALA A 253 -11.65 -4.53 -19.97
CA ALA A 253 -11.86 -4.67 -18.54
C ALA A 253 -12.24 -3.34 -17.87
N VAL A 254 -11.47 -2.28 -18.13
CA VAL A 254 -11.71 -0.94 -17.57
C VAL A 254 -13.04 -0.36 -18.07
N ARG A 255 -13.40 -0.58 -19.34
CA ARG A 255 -14.70 -0.12 -19.87
C ARG A 255 -15.87 -0.87 -19.24
N ASP A 256 -15.74 -2.19 -19.04
CA ASP A 256 -16.78 -2.99 -18.40
C ASP A 256 -16.97 -2.55 -16.93
N ALA A 257 -15.89 -2.20 -16.22
CA ALA A 257 -15.94 -1.65 -14.87
C ALA A 257 -16.70 -0.30 -14.83
N ILE A 258 -16.37 0.64 -15.72
CA ILE A 258 -17.02 1.97 -15.78
C ILE A 258 -18.50 1.88 -16.20
N ALA A 259 -18.84 0.96 -17.12
CA ALA A 259 -20.16 0.91 -17.74
C ALA A 259 -21.31 0.58 -16.76
N ALA A 260 -21.02 -0.01 -15.60
CA ALA A 260 -22.02 -0.27 -14.56
C ALA A 260 -22.38 0.96 -13.71
N GLY A 261 -21.64 2.07 -13.84
CA GLY A 261 -21.82 3.25 -12.99
C GLY A 261 -21.47 2.95 -11.53
N GLY A 262 -21.97 3.77 -10.60
CA GLY A 262 -21.63 3.65 -9.18
C GLY A 262 -20.29 4.32 -8.88
N ASP A 263 -19.40 3.59 -8.22
CA ASP A 263 -18.07 4.05 -7.80
C ASP A 263 -17.04 3.70 -8.88
N VAL A 264 -17.11 4.45 -9.99
CA VAL A 264 -16.50 4.06 -11.27
C VAL A 264 -14.99 4.19 -11.31
N ASP A 265 -14.41 5.17 -10.62
CA ASP A 265 -12.96 5.30 -10.43
C ASP A 265 -12.43 4.10 -9.64
N THR A 266 -13.04 3.77 -8.49
CA THR A 266 -12.59 2.67 -7.63
C THR A 266 -12.70 1.31 -8.30
N THR A 267 -13.84 1.01 -8.93
CA THR A 267 -14.01 -0.26 -9.64
C THR A 267 -13.04 -0.38 -10.82
N ALA A 268 -12.83 0.70 -11.58
CA ALA A 268 -11.87 0.73 -12.69
C ALA A 268 -10.41 0.65 -12.20
N ALA A 269 -10.07 1.25 -11.07
CA ALA A 269 -8.74 1.20 -10.46
C ALA A 269 -8.38 -0.24 -10.05
N ILE A 270 -9.29 -0.92 -9.32
CA ILE A 270 -9.11 -2.32 -8.91
C ILE A 270 -8.98 -3.22 -10.13
N THR A 271 -9.91 -3.12 -11.09
CA THR A 271 -9.90 -3.94 -12.30
C THR A 271 -8.64 -3.68 -13.13
N GLY A 272 -8.28 -2.41 -13.33
CA GLY A 272 -7.10 -2.01 -14.09
C GLY A 272 -5.80 -2.51 -13.47
N GLY A 273 -5.66 -2.42 -12.14
CA GLY A 273 -4.48 -2.93 -11.45
C GLY A 273 -4.31 -4.44 -11.62
N ILE A 274 -5.39 -5.21 -11.43
CA ILE A 274 -5.35 -6.68 -11.60
C ILE A 274 -5.01 -7.05 -13.04
N VAL A 275 -5.65 -6.42 -14.03
CA VAL A 275 -5.44 -6.80 -15.44
C VAL A 275 -4.06 -6.36 -15.94
N ALA A 276 -3.55 -5.20 -15.55
CA ALA A 276 -2.19 -4.78 -15.90
C ALA A 276 -1.12 -5.65 -15.21
N ALA A 277 -1.41 -6.21 -14.03
CA ALA A 277 -0.54 -7.23 -13.44
C ALA A 277 -0.37 -8.44 -14.37
N ARG A 278 -1.36 -8.78 -15.20
CA ARG A 278 -1.25 -9.80 -16.27
C ARG A 278 -0.63 -9.25 -17.55
N THR A 279 -1.16 -8.17 -18.10
CA THR A 279 -0.83 -7.74 -19.48
C THR A 279 0.47 -6.93 -19.56
N GLY A 280 0.97 -6.44 -18.42
CA GLY A 280 1.98 -5.40 -18.37
C GLY A 280 1.44 -4.05 -18.86
N THR A 281 2.27 -3.02 -18.75
CA THR A 281 2.00 -1.68 -19.33
C THR A 281 1.77 -1.71 -20.84
N ALA A 282 2.31 -2.69 -21.55
CA ALA A 282 2.06 -2.90 -22.98
C ALA A 282 0.58 -3.19 -23.32
N GLY A 283 -0.19 -3.72 -22.37
CA GLY A 283 -1.64 -3.90 -22.53
C GLY A 283 -2.45 -2.61 -22.38
N ILE A 284 -1.87 -1.56 -21.79
CA ILE A 284 -2.53 -0.26 -21.60
C ILE A 284 -2.42 0.56 -22.89
N PRO A 285 -3.52 1.13 -23.42
CA PRO A 285 -3.43 1.99 -24.59
C PRO A 285 -2.50 3.17 -24.33
N ALA A 286 -1.51 3.38 -25.20
CA ALA A 286 -0.52 4.44 -25.01
C ALA A 286 -1.16 5.83 -24.85
N GLY A 287 -2.26 6.10 -25.57
CA GLY A 287 -3.02 7.34 -25.42
C GLY A 287 -3.70 7.51 -24.05
N TRP A 288 -4.09 6.42 -23.40
CA TRP A 288 -4.67 6.46 -22.04
C TRP A 288 -3.58 6.73 -21.01
N LEU A 289 -2.43 6.05 -21.14
CA LEU A 289 -1.28 6.25 -20.27
C LEU A 289 -0.73 7.69 -20.37
N ALA A 290 -0.73 8.25 -21.59
CA ALA A 290 -0.32 9.63 -21.84
C ALA A 290 -1.35 10.68 -21.36
N ALA A 291 -2.64 10.35 -21.38
CA ALA A 291 -3.69 11.24 -20.88
C ALA A 291 -3.72 11.28 -19.34
N ARG A 292 -3.43 10.17 -18.66
CA ARG A 292 -3.37 10.10 -17.20
C ARG A 292 -2.21 10.94 -16.64
N GLU A 293 -2.51 11.78 -15.65
CA GLU A 293 -1.52 12.54 -14.87
C GLU A 293 -0.33 11.64 -14.46
N PRO A 294 0.93 12.08 -14.63
CA PRO A 294 2.10 11.30 -14.23
C PRO A 294 2.05 10.81 -12.78
N LEU A 295 2.59 9.60 -12.53
CA LEU A 295 2.81 9.16 -11.15
C LEU A 295 3.86 10.06 -10.50
N PRO A 296 3.74 10.35 -9.20
CA PRO A 296 4.74 11.13 -8.50
C PRO A 296 6.04 10.33 -8.36
N GLY A 297 7.19 11.00 -8.48
CA GLY A 297 8.51 10.33 -8.44
C GLY A 297 8.82 9.57 -7.14
N TRP A 298 8.13 9.90 -6.04
CA TRP A 298 8.25 9.16 -4.78
C TRP A 298 7.54 7.80 -4.77
N ALA A 299 6.69 7.50 -5.77
CA ALA A 299 5.96 6.24 -5.87
C ALA A 299 6.87 5.04 -6.18
N THR A 300 8.04 5.29 -6.75
CA THR A 300 9.02 4.27 -7.18
C THR A 300 10.38 4.49 -6.50
N PRO A 301 10.47 4.35 -5.16
CA PRO A 301 11.76 4.44 -4.48
C PRO A 301 12.69 3.29 -4.91
N GLU A 302 13.98 3.44 -4.64
CA GLU A 302 14.95 2.37 -4.81
C GLU A 302 14.56 1.15 -3.95
N PRO A 303 14.49 -0.07 -4.51
CA PRO A 303 14.18 -1.27 -3.77
C PRO A 303 15.12 -1.48 -2.56
N GLY A 304 14.56 -1.76 -1.39
CA GLY A 304 15.36 -1.99 -0.18
C GLY A 304 16.12 -0.76 0.35
N SER A 305 15.76 0.45 -0.08
CA SER A 305 16.36 1.71 0.38
C SER A 305 16.14 2.01 1.86
N VAL A 306 15.27 1.26 2.53
CA VAL A 306 15.10 1.27 3.98
C VAL A 306 15.65 -0.02 4.57
N ALA A 307 16.63 0.10 5.47
CA ALA A 307 17.20 -1.03 6.19
C ALA A 307 16.16 -1.72 7.07
N THR A 308 16.28 -3.03 7.21
CA THR A 308 15.45 -3.87 8.08
C THR A 308 16.34 -4.78 8.92
N ALA A 309 15.78 -5.43 9.95
CA ALA A 309 16.53 -6.32 10.85
C ALA A 309 17.29 -7.46 10.12
N THR A 310 16.85 -7.85 8.93
CA THR A 310 17.43 -8.94 8.13
C THR A 310 18.45 -8.47 7.09
N THR A 311 18.67 -7.17 6.97
CA THR A 311 19.54 -6.59 5.91
C THR A 311 21.02 -6.56 6.26
N ASP A 312 21.41 -6.95 7.47
CA ASP A 312 22.81 -6.95 7.94
C ASP A 312 23.40 -8.38 7.98
N PRO A 313 24.67 -8.60 7.58
CA PRO A 313 25.36 -9.88 7.71
C PRO A 313 25.47 -10.40 9.15
N VAL A 314 25.44 -9.52 10.16
CA VAL A 314 25.46 -9.93 11.58
C VAL A 314 24.04 -9.96 12.12
N ALA A 315 23.61 -11.15 12.56
CA ALA A 315 22.26 -11.36 13.08
C ALA A 315 21.98 -10.42 14.27
N ALA A 316 20.99 -9.54 14.11
CA ALA A 316 20.49 -8.68 15.16
C ALA A 316 20.02 -9.48 16.37
N ARG A 317 20.53 -9.13 17.56
CA ARG A 317 20.16 -9.70 18.86
C ARG A 317 19.33 -8.70 19.65
N PRO A 318 18.21 -9.10 20.27
CA PRO A 318 17.34 -8.19 21.00
C PRO A 318 17.99 -7.68 22.29
N LEU A 319 17.35 -6.70 22.94
CA LEU A 319 17.65 -6.36 24.33
C LEU A 319 17.37 -7.57 25.23
N LEU A 320 18.31 -7.91 26.12
CA LEU A 320 18.21 -9.00 27.09
C LEU A 320 17.82 -8.48 28.48
N SER A 321 18.45 -7.39 28.93
CA SER A 321 18.16 -6.73 30.21
C SER A 321 17.87 -5.24 29.98
N PRO A 322 16.70 -4.88 29.42
CA PRO A 322 16.37 -3.49 29.11
C PRO A 322 16.18 -2.64 30.38
N ARG A 323 16.80 -1.46 30.40
CA ARG A 323 16.62 -0.40 31.41
C ARG A 323 16.02 0.85 30.74
N PRO A 324 15.12 1.59 31.40
CA PRO A 324 14.66 2.88 30.91
C PRO A 324 15.83 3.85 30.71
N GLN A 325 15.86 4.53 29.56
CA GLN A 325 16.84 5.55 29.22
C GLN A 325 16.13 6.92 29.16
N ALA A 326 16.75 7.95 29.74
CA ALA A 326 16.24 9.31 29.65
C ALA A 326 16.18 9.74 28.17
N VAL A 327 15.02 10.25 27.76
CA VAL A 327 14.76 10.66 26.39
C VAL A 327 15.30 12.09 26.19
N PRO A 328 16.27 12.30 25.28
CA PRO A 328 16.82 13.63 25.05
C PRO A 328 15.82 14.51 24.29
N ASP A 329 15.88 15.81 24.53
CA ASP A 329 15.11 16.80 23.77
C ASP A 329 15.68 16.95 22.35
N VAL A 330 15.20 16.08 21.45
CA VAL A 330 15.59 16.02 20.05
C VAL A 330 14.33 16.13 19.21
N LEU A 331 14.31 17.12 18.31
CA LEU A 331 13.28 17.29 17.30
C LEU A 331 13.90 17.09 15.92
N TRP A 332 13.36 16.14 15.17
CA TRP A 332 13.70 15.90 13.78
C TRP A 332 12.66 16.55 12.88
N SER A 333 13.11 17.26 11.85
CA SER A 333 12.27 17.57 10.69
C SER A 333 11.82 16.30 9.97
N GLU A 334 10.84 16.40 9.07
CA GLU A 334 10.42 15.28 8.23
C GLU A 334 11.61 14.70 7.44
N GLU A 335 12.45 15.54 6.84
CA GLU A 335 13.61 15.08 6.09
C GLU A 335 14.61 14.32 6.96
N GLN A 336 14.87 14.83 8.17
CA GLN A 336 15.73 14.15 9.14
C GLN A 336 15.14 12.81 9.58
N TRP A 337 13.83 12.73 9.82
CA TRP A 337 13.16 11.46 10.12
C TRP A 337 13.28 10.47 8.96
N GLN A 338 13.09 10.92 7.72
CA GLN A 338 13.27 10.06 6.54
C GLN A 338 14.70 9.50 6.44
N ARG A 339 15.73 10.26 6.87
CA ARG A 339 17.11 9.74 6.97
C ARG A 339 17.27 8.73 8.09
N VAL A 340 16.71 8.99 9.28
CA VAL A 340 16.71 8.03 10.40
C VAL A 340 16.02 6.72 9.99
N ARG A 341 14.89 6.83 9.28
CA ARG A 341 14.08 5.72 8.80
C ARG A 341 14.81 4.83 7.81
N ARG A 342 15.61 5.40 6.90
CA ARG A 342 16.47 4.63 5.98
C ARG A 342 17.43 3.70 6.72
N GLY A 343 17.78 4.05 7.96
CA GLY A 343 18.70 3.29 8.78
C GLY A 343 20.15 3.44 8.33
N LEU A 344 21.03 2.71 9.01
CA LEU A 344 22.46 2.67 8.73
C LEU A 344 22.86 1.22 8.51
N ARG A 345 23.43 0.94 7.34
CA ARG A 345 24.08 -0.33 7.03
C ARG A 345 25.60 -0.13 7.11
N PRO A 346 26.32 -0.90 7.94
CA PRO A 346 27.75 -0.74 8.10
C PRO A 346 28.43 -1.20 6.80
N ALA A 347 29.29 -0.35 6.23
CA ALA A 347 30.05 -0.63 5.01
C ALA A 347 31.45 -1.16 5.33
N ALA A 348 32.00 -0.82 6.51
CA ALA A 348 33.31 -1.25 6.97
C ALA A 348 33.32 -1.62 8.46
N MET A 349 34.38 -2.30 8.93
CA MET A 349 34.52 -2.70 10.33
C MET A 349 34.56 -1.50 11.29
N GLU A 350 34.99 -0.34 10.80
CA GLU A 350 35.04 0.93 11.53
C GLU A 350 33.66 1.50 11.82
N ASP A 351 32.64 1.10 11.06
CA ASP A 351 31.25 1.49 11.27
C ASP A 351 30.73 0.74 12.48
N LYS A 352 30.82 1.37 13.66
CA LYS A 352 30.55 0.71 14.95
C LYS A 352 29.08 0.39 15.22
N TRP A 353 28.20 0.76 14.30
CA TRP A 353 26.75 0.79 14.48
C TRP A 353 26.05 0.34 13.22
N PHE A 354 24.90 -0.27 13.41
CA PHE A 354 23.87 -0.38 12.39
C PHE A 354 22.52 -0.06 13.01
N SER A 355 21.58 0.36 12.17
CA SER A 355 20.26 0.76 12.63
C SER A 355 19.18 0.54 11.59
N TRP A 356 17.97 0.32 12.07
CA TRP A 356 16.76 0.26 11.26
C TRP A 356 15.58 0.76 12.09
N THR A 357 14.48 1.02 11.41
CA THR A 357 13.21 1.28 12.08
C THR A 357 12.20 0.16 11.81
N ALA A 358 11.40 -0.17 12.84
CA ALA A 358 10.27 -1.07 12.74
C ALA A 358 9.16 -0.60 13.68
N GLU A 359 7.93 -0.49 13.19
CA GLU A 359 6.72 -0.15 13.94
C GLU A 359 6.90 1.11 14.82
N GLY A 360 7.53 2.15 14.27
CA GLY A 360 7.80 3.42 14.96
C GLY A 360 8.91 3.37 16.01
N THR A 361 9.70 2.30 16.02
CA THR A 361 10.86 2.14 16.90
C THR A 361 12.14 2.17 16.08
N LEU A 362 13.09 3.01 16.46
CA LEU A 362 14.47 2.98 15.99
C LEU A 362 15.27 1.98 16.83
N HIS A 363 15.86 1.00 16.16
CA HIS A 363 16.75 0.01 16.76
C HIS A 363 18.20 0.37 16.45
N LEU A 364 19.03 0.47 17.49
CA LEU A 364 20.45 0.81 17.38
C LEU A 364 21.28 -0.35 17.92
N HIS A 365 22.14 -0.91 17.07
CA HIS A 365 22.89 -2.13 17.37
C HIS A 365 24.39 -1.96 17.11
N ARG A 366 25.19 -2.82 17.74
CA ARG A 366 26.63 -2.94 17.45
C ARG A 366 26.87 -3.77 16.21
N SER A 367 27.54 -3.21 15.22
CA SER A 367 27.80 -3.85 13.92
C SER A 367 28.52 -5.19 13.98
N TRP A 368 29.47 -5.39 14.91
CA TRP A 368 30.25 -6.62 14.95
C TRP A 368 29.68 -7.73 15.85
N THR A 369 28.82 -7.41 16.81
CA THR A 369 28.19 -8.43 17.67
C THR A 369 26.72 -8.67 17.36
N GLY A 370 26.06 -7.75 16.66
CA GLY A 370 24.61 -7.75 16.46
C GLY A 370 23.83 -7.28 17.70
N ASP A 371 24.52 -6.94 18.78
CA ASP A 371 23.91 -6.64 20.07
C ASP A 371 23.08 -5.35 20.04
N ALA A 372 21.82 -5.44 20.47
CA ALA A 372 21.00 -4.27 20.73
C ALA A 372 21.64 -3.38 21.80
N VAL A 373 21.66 -2.08 21.52
CA VAL A 373 22.11 -1.05 22.46
C VAL A 373 20.93 -0.20 22.91
N TRP A 374 20.18 0.35 21.96
CA TRP A 374 19.00 1.15 22.24
C TRP A 374 17.81 0.75 21.38
N GLU A 375 16.63 0.84 21.98
CA GLU A 375 15.35 0.88 21.28
C GLU A 375 14.66 2.20 21.61
N VAL A 376 14.32 2.97 20.57
CA VAL A 376 13.81 4.34 20.73
C VAL A 376 12.48 4.46 20.00
N ARG A 377 11.38 4.58 20.77
CA ARG A 377 10.08 4.87 20.17
C ARG A 377 10.00 6.32 19.75
N VAL A 378 9.45 6.54 18.57
CA VAL A 378 9.35 7.85 17.92
C VAL A 378 7.88 8.17 17.67
N ALA A 379 7.51 9.43 17.85
CA ALA A 379 6.18 9.92 17.51
C ALA A 379 6.24 11.21 16.68
N PRO A 380 5.25 11.45 15.81
CA PRO A 380 5.07 12.75 15.17
C PRO A 380 4.72 13.83 16.20
N VAL A 381 5.08 15.07 15.91
CA VAL A 381 4.82 16.23 16.76
C VAL A 381 3.75 17.10 16.14
N ARG A 382 2.83 17.62 16.96
CA ARG A 382 1.84 18.60 16.52
C ARG A 382 2.55 19.85 15.97
N GLY A 383 2.23 20.21 14.73
CA GLY A 383 2.91 21.31 14.02
C GLY A 383 4.07 20.84 13.13
N GLY A 384 4.35 19.54 13.08
CA GLY A 384 5.32 18.92 12.18
C GLY A 384 6.59 18.42 12.87
N GLY A 385 7.24 17.45 12.23
CA GLY A 385 8.45 16.81 12.73
C GLY A 385 8.18 15.62 13.64
N TRP A 386 9.26 15.06 14.18
CA TRP A 386 9.31 13.79 14.89
C TRP A 386 10.21 13.90 16.11
N ARG A 387 9.88 13.17 17.18
CA ARG A 387 10.74 13.10 18.36
C ARG A 387 10.74 11.71 18.99
N PRO A 388 11.85 11.32 19.64
CA PRO A 388 11.85 10.26 20.63
C PRO A 388 10.81 10.53 21.73
N VAL A 389 10.06 9.51 22.15
CA VAL A 389 9.06 9.58 23.23
C VAL A 389 9.31 8.58 24.36
N SER A 390 10.02 7.49 24.08
CA SER A 390 10.53 6.57 25.09
C SER A 390 11.79 5.88 24.57
N ALA A 391 12.74 5.57 25.46
CA ALA A 391 13.94 4.84 25.10
C ALA A 391 14.24 3.74 26.12
N LEU A 392 14.70 2.60 25.63
CA LEU A 392 15.29 1.52 26.41
C LEU A 392 16.76 1.39 26.03
N VAL A 393 17.60 1.07 27.01
CA VAL A 393 19.01 0.74 26.82
C VAL A 393 19.29 -0.63 27.42
N GLU A 394 20.13 -1.45 26.79
CA GLU A 394 20.61 -2.68 27.41
C GLU A 394 21.47 -2.37 28.64
N GLU A 395 21.25 -3.08 29.75
CA GLU A 395 21.90 -2.83 31.04
C GLU A 395 23.41 -2.75 30.96
N ARG A 396 24.07 -3.61 30.16
CA ARG A 396 25.54 -3.57 30.00
C ARG A 396 26.06 -2.30 29.31
N TYR A 397 25.18 -1.59 28.59
CA TYR A 397 25.46 -0.31 27.95
C TYR A 397 24.83 0.86 28.71
N ALA A 398 24.14 0.60 29.84
CA ALA A 398 23.69 1.67 30.72
C ALA A 398 24.92 2.41 31.27
N GLY A 399 25.00 3.71 30.99
CA GLY A 399 26.17 4.51 31.35
C GLY A 399 27.29 4.53 30.29
N LEU A 400 27.07 4.02 29.07
CA LEU A 400 28.01 4.11 27.96
C LEU A 400 28.33 5.58 27.63
N ARG A 401 29.62 5.93 27.56
CA ARG A 401 30.13 7.30 27.33
C ARG A 401 31.10 7.34 26.15
N ALA A 402 31.29 8.52 25.56
CA ALA A 402 32.35 8.76 24.57
C ALA A 402 33.08 10.08 24.88
N GLY A 403 34.38 9.97 25.18
CA GLY A 403 35.19 11.13 25.57
C GLY A 403 34.66 11.79 26.83
N ALA A 404 34.37 13.10 26.74
CA ALA A 404 33.85 13.91 27.84
C ALA A 404 32.32 13.90 27.97
N LEU A 405 31.59 13.27 27.03
CA LEU A 405 30.13 13.20 27.10
C LEU A 405 29.72 12.18 28.17
N ASP A 406 28.79 12.58 29.05
CA ASP A 406 28.07 11.62 29.87
C ASP A 406 27.15 10.74 29.00
N ALA A 407 26.48 9.78 29.62
CA ALA A 407 25.70 8.78 28.89
C ALA A 407 24.49 9.39 28.16
N ASP A 408 23.83 10.37 28.77
CA ASP A 408 22.66 11.03 28.19
C ASP A 408 23.06 11.95 27.04
N ALA A 409 24.16 12.70 27.21
CA ALA A 409 24.72 13.55 26.18
C ALA A 409 25.26 12.72 25.00
N PHE A 410 25.85 11.55 25.29
CA PHE A 410 26.27 10.61 24.26
C PHE A 410 25.09 10.03 23.50
N PHE A 411 24.04 9.58 24.18
CA PHE A 411 22.82 9.09 23.55
C PHE A 411 22.17 10.19 22.68
N ALA A 412 22.07 11.43 23.18
CA ALA A 412 21.58 12.56 22.40
C ALA A 412 22.42 12.83 21.15
N ALA A 413 23.76 12.71 21.24
CA ALA A 413 24.63 12.78 20.08
C ALA A 413 24.32 11.66 19.08
N ILE A 414 24.13 10.42 19.57
CA ILE A 414 23.72 9.24 18.78
C ILE A 414 22.29 9.34 18.20
N LEU A 415 21.46 10.28 18.60
CA LEU A 415 20.20 10.57 17.90
C LEU A 415 20.32 11.70 16.87
N ARG A 416 21.11 12.73 17.16
CA ARG A 416 21.29 13.89 16.26
C ARG A 416 22.02 13.54 14.98
N LEU A 417 22.95 12.61 15.08
CA LEU A 417 23.92 12.32 14.05
C LEU A 417 23.25 11.23 13.12
N ALA A 418 22.19 10.53 13.59
CA ALA A 418 21.31 9.60 12.84
C ALA A 418 20.47 10.38 11.84
N ALA A 419 19.98 11.53 12.30
CA ALA A 419 19.30 12.52 11.47
C ALA A 419 20.19 13.15 10.39
N ARG A 420 21.51 12.93 10.45
CA ARG A 420 22.47 13.31 9.39
C ARG A 420 22.77 12.15 8.44
N GLY A 421 22.18 10.97 8.65
CA GLY A 421 22.40 9.77 7.84
C GLY A 421 23.55 8.88 8.34
N TYR A 422 24.12 9.22 9.50
CA TYR A 422 25.32 8.68 10.12
C TYR A 422 26.54 8.41 9.26
#